data_AF-P86538-F1
#
_entry.id   AF-P86538-F1
#
_cell.length_a   1.000
_cell.length_b   1.000
_cell.length_c   1.000
_cell.angle_alpha   90.00
_cell.angle_beta   90.00
_cell.angle_gamma   90.00
#
_symmetry.space_group_name_H-M   'P 1'
#
loop_
_entity.id
_entity.type
_entity.pdbx_description
1 polymer ?
#
loop_
_entity_poly.entity_id
_entity_poly.type
_entity_poly.pdbx_seq_one_letter_code
_entity_poly.pdbx_strand_id
1 'polypeptide(L)' 'LQCNKLVPIASKTCPPGKNLCYKMFMVSDLTIPVKRGCIDVCPKNSLLVKYECCNTDRCN' A
#
# COMPACT_ATOMS: atom_id res chain seq x y z
N LEU A 1 7.38 -4.51 10.58
CA LEU A 1 6.96 -4.25 9.19
C LEU A 1 7.38 -2.84 8.78
N GLN A 2 8.19 -2.72 7.74
CA GLN A 2 8.46 -1.47 7.02
C GLN A 2 7.71 -1.47 5.70
N CYS A 3 7.14 -0.33 5.30
CA CYS A 3 6.49 -0.16 4.00
C CYS A 3 7.09 1.03 3.26
N ASN A 4 7.13 0.95 1.93
CA ASN A 4 7.52 2.06 1.08
C ASN A 4 6.47 3.18 1.17
N LYS A 5 6.94 4.43 1.07
CA LYS A 5 6.10 5.61 0.83
C LYS A 5 5.77 5.68 -0.66
N LEU A 6 5.04 6.73 -1.08
CA LEU A 6 4.65 6.92 -2.48
C LEU A 6 5.85 6.85 -3.43
N VAL A 7 6.93 7.57 -3.09
CA VAL A 7 8.22 7.44 -3.75
C VAL A 7 9.01 6.32 -3.06
N PRO A 8 9.33 5.20 -3.74
CA PRO A 8 9.94 4.00 -3.13
C PRO A 8 11.33 4.21 -2.53
N ILE A 9 11.97 5.34 -2.80
CA ILE A 9 13.26 5.71 -2.20
C ILE A 9 13.12 5.92 -0.69
N ALA A 10 11.92 6.30 -0.22
CA ALA A 10 11.62 6.47 1.19
C ALA A 10 10.72 5.35 1.72
N SER A 11 11.06 4.83 2.90
CA SER A 11 10.24 3.87 3.64
C SER A 11 9.81 4.45 5.00
N LYS A 12 8.88 3.76 5.66
CA LYS A 12 8.45 4.06 7.03
C LYS A 12 8.19 2.77 7.79
N THR A 13 8.46 2.80 9.09
CA THR A 13 8.04 1.75 10.02
C THR A 13 6.54 1.86 10.27
N CYS A 14 5.83 0.74 10.20
CA CYS A 14 4.40 0.72 10.51
C CYS A 14 4.17 0.82 12.02
N PRO A 15 3.16 1.60 12.46
CA PRO A 15 2.79 1.64 13.86
C PRO A 15 2.20 0.28 14.30
N PRO A 16 2.16 0.00 15.61
CA PRO A 16 1.48 -1.17 16.15
C PRO A 16 0.04 -1.28 15.63
N GLY A 17 -0.39 -2.51 15.29
CA GLY A 17 -1.70 -2.80 14.71
C GLY A 17 -1.80 -2.69 13.18
N LYS A 18 -0.83 -2.07 12.50
CA LYS A 18 -0.81 -1.98 11.02
C LYS A 18 0.18 -2.98 10.42
N ASN A 19 -0.24 -4.23 10.35
CA ASN A 19 0.60 -5.38 9.98
C ASN A 19 0.58 -5.71 8.48
N LEU A 20 0.05 -4.82 7.63
CA LEU A 20 0.08 -4.94 6.17
C LEU A 20 0.65 -3.68 5.53
N CYS A 21 1.32 -3.85 4.41
CA CYS A 21 1.60 -2.78 3.46
C CYS A 21 0.53 -2.77 2.36
N TYR A 22 0.28 -1.61 1.73
CA TYR A 22 -0.62 -1.51 0.57
C TYR A 22 -0.08 -0.59 -0.53
N LYS A 23 -0.48 -0.89 -1.77
CA LYS A 23 -0.50 0.01 -2.93
C LYS A 23 -1.96 0.30 -3.29
N MET A 24 -2.27 1.57 -3.54
CA MET A 24 -3.55 2.01 -4.06
C MET A 24 -3.35 2.55 -5.47
N PHE A 25 -4.20 2.13 -6.39
CA PHE A 25 -4.19 2.55 -7.79
C PHE A 25 -5.57 3.10 -8.17
N MET A 26 -5.61 4.06 -9.08
CA MET A 26 -6.83 4.38 -9.80
C MET A 26 -7.03 3.35 -10.90
N VAL A 27 -8.24 2.84 -11.12
CA VAL A 27 -8.51 1.83 -12.15
C VAL A 27 -8.18 2.36 -13.56
N SER A 28 -8.23 3.68 -13.77
CA SER A 28 -7.79 4.34 -15.01
C SER A 28 -6.30 4.16 -15.31
N ASP A 29 -5.47 3.93 -14.28
CA ASP A 29 -4.04 3.66 -14.42
C ASP A 29 -3.53 2.77 -13.28
N LEU A 30 -3.42 1.47 -13.59
CA LEU A 30 -2.92 0.45 -12.66
C LEU A 30 -1.39 0.34 -12.65
N THR A 31 -0.68 1.18 -13.41
CA THR A 31 0.79 1.14 -13.48
C THR A 31 1.42 2.05 -12.43
N ILE A 32 0.77 3.18 -12.12
CA ILE A 32 1.27 4.17 -11.16
C ILE A 32 0.42 4.15 -9.88
N PRO A 33 0.96 3.71 -8.74
CA PRO A 33 0.24 3.77 -7.49
C PRO A 33 0.10 5.22 -7.04
N VAL A 34 -1.13 5.63 -6.73
CA VAL A 34 -1.45 6.96 -6.20
C VAL A 34 -1.18 7.06 -4.69
N LYS A 35 -1.08 5.93 -4.00
CA LYS A 35 -0.75 5.89 -2.56
C LYS A 35 -0.08 4.59 -2.16
N ARG A 36 0.84 4.69 -1.20
CA ARG A 36 1.53 3.57 -0.56
C ARG A 36 1.60 3.78 0.95
N GLY A 37 1.48 2.71 1.73
CA GLY A 37 1.71 2.80 3.17
C GLY A 37 1.35 1.54 3.95
N CYS A 38 1.15 1.72 5.25
CA CYS A 38 0.74 0.68 6.18
C CYS A 38 -0.77 0.71 6.42
N ILE A 39 -1.37 -0.45 6.59
CA ILE A 39 -2.77 -0.64 6.94
C ILE A 39 -2.94 -1.87 7.84
N ASP A 40 -4.03 -1.92 8.59
CA ASP A 40 -4.44 -3.03 9.45
C ASP A 40 -5.24 -4.08 8.67
N VAL A 41 -6.19 -3.64 7.84
CA VAL A 41 -7.05 -4.50 7.01
C VAL A 41 -6.95 -4.09 5.55
N CYS A 42 -6.79 -5.06 4.64
CA CYS A 42 -6.75 -4.76 3.21
C CYS A 42 -8.13 -4.29 2.71
N PRO A 43 -8.27 -3.07 2.17
CA PRO A 43 -9.55 -2.58 1.68
C PRO A 43 -10.02 -3.40 0.48
N LYS A 44 -11.34 -3.49 0.31
CA LYS A 44 -11.92 -4.10 -0.90
C LYS A 44 -11.69 -3.19 -2.11
N ASN A 45 -11.44 -3.81 -3.26
CA ASN A 45 -11.42 -3.11 -4.54
C ASN A 45 -12.82 -2.51 -4.84
N SER A 46 -12.84 -1.40 -5.58
CA SER A 46 -14.04 -0.76 -6.07
C SER A 46 -13.96 -0.54 -7.58
N LEU A 47 -15.02 0.04 -8.16
CA LEU A 47 -15.06 0.38 -9.59
C LEU A 47 -13.98 1.40 -10.01
N LEU A 48 -13.47 2.20 -9.07
CA LEU A 48 -12.53 3.29 -9.36
C LEU A 48 -11.15 3.08 -8.74
N VAL A 49 -11.03 2.23 -7.72
CA VAL A 49 -9.80 2.08 -6.94
C VAL A 49 -9.46 0.60 -6.73
N LYS A 50 -8.20 0.26 -7.01
CA LYS A 50 -7.62 -1.06 -6.73
C LYS A 50 -6.64 -0.97 -5.56
N TYR A 51 -6.71 -1.93 -4.66
CA TYR A 51 -5.77 -2.13 -3.56
C TYR A 51 -5.01 -3.45 -3.76
N GLU A 52 -3.70 -3.39 -3.55
CA GLU A 52 -2.84 -4.57 -3.45
C GLU A 52 -2.14 -4.53 -2.09
N CYS A 53 -2.31 -5.58 -1.29
CA CYS A 53 -1.75 -5.65 0.06
C CYS A 53 -0.76 -6.82 0.18
N CYS A 54 0.23 -6.65 1.05
CA CYS A 54 1.27 -7.64 1.33
C CYS A 54 1.78 -7.50 2.78
N ASN A 55 2.40 -8.54 3.33
CA ASN A 55 2.73 -8.64 4.76
C ASN A 55 4.23 -8.81 5.05
N THR A 56 5.10 -8.46 4.09
CA THR A 56 6.57 -8.53 4.21
C THR A 56 7.19 -7.14 4.13
N ASP A 57 8.44 -6.97 4.60
CA ASP A 57 9.09 -5.66 4.61
C ASP A 57 9.30 -5.11 3.18
N ARG A 58 8.90 -3.84 2.99
CA ARG A 58 9.05 -3.04 1.75
C ARG A 58 8.44 -3.67 0.50
N CYS A 59 7.38 -4.45 0.66
CA CYS A 59 6.72 -5.16 -0.42
C CYS A 59 5.79 -4.28 -1.28
N ASN A 60 5.33 -3.13 -0.75
CA ASN A 60 4.40 -2.23 -1.42
C ASN A 60 5.08 -1.10 -2.23
#